data_AF-A0A7S4MXA2-F1
#
_entry.id   AF-A0A7S4MXA2-F1
#
_cell.length_a   1.000
_cell.length_b   1.000
_cell.length_c   1.000
_cell.angle_alpha   90.00
_cell.angle_beta   90.00
_cell.angle_gamma   90.00
#
_symmetry.space_group_name_H-M   'P 1'
#
loop_
_entity.id
_entity.type
_entity.pdbx_description
1 polymer ?
#
loop_
_entity_poly.entity_id
_entity_poly.type
_entity_poly.pdbx_seq_one_letter_code
_entity_poly.pdbx_strand_id
1 'polypeptide(L)'
;DLMTAKLLRLAPEVHQALRIASAFGAQCLEGVLNIYDAGPCCSTCTVSALEIAVAEGLVAKVDGPAYRFSHDQIQSAAYMLIPESERESFHLHIGRALWQQSSEDEIDKYLFVIVDQLHRGACHISDPSEKIRLAELSLTAGRKAAEMSAFLPASAYLQSGIGLISDGDWKWHRELCFDLFNWCAEMEYILGKFDNVKAHLEEVIKKGRTLREKLR
;
A
#
# COMPACT_ATOMS: atom_id res chain seq x y z
N ASP A 1 4.32 26.23 -17.06
CA ASP A 1 3.61 26.71 -15.87
C ASP A 1 4.64 27.22 -14.85
N LEU A 2 4.36 28.37 -14.22
CA LEU A 2 5.27 29.06 -13.28
C LEU A 2 5.55 28.21 -12.03
N MET A 3 4.56 27.44 -11.57
CA MET A 3 4.70 26.58 -10.39
C MET A 3 5.60 25.36 -10.66
N THR A 4 5.49 24.74 -11.84
CA THR A 4 6.40 23.66 -12.26
C THR A 4 7.84 24.15 -12.46
N ALA A 5 8.02 25.39 -12.94
CA ALA A 5 9.35 25.98 -13.09
C ALA A 5 10.03 26.27 -11.75
N LYS A 6 9.26 26.60 -10.69
CA LYS A 6 9.77 26.72 -9.32
C LYS A 6 10.25 25.37 -8.79
N LEU A 7 9.46 24.31 -9.01
CA LEU A 7 9.80 22.96 -8.57
C LEU A 7 11.18 22.56 -9.07
N LEU A 8 11.52 22.78 -10.34
CA LEU A 8 12.84 22.42 -10.91
C LEU A 8 14.05 23.20 -10.35
N ARG A 9 13.84 24.28 -9.59
CA ARG A 9 14.92 25.12 -9.02
C ARG A 9 15.26 24.79 -7.57
N LEU A 10 14.48 23.90 -6.94
CA LEU A 10 14.68 23.53 -5.53
C LEU A 10 15.90 22.64 -5.36
N ALA A 11 16.37 22.57 -4.11
CA ALA A 11 17.48 21.70 -3.74
C ALA A 11 17.09 20.21 -3.92
N PRO A 12 18.06 19.32 -4.21
CA PRO A 12 17.81 17.89 -4.44
C PRO A 12 17.03 17.20 -3.32
N GLU A 13 17.23 17.63 -2.07
CA GLU A 13 16.57 17.09 -0.89
C GLU A 13 15.07 17.40 -0.91
N VAL A 14 14.69 18.60 -1.39
CA VAL A 14 13.29 19.00 -1.54
C VAL A 14 12.64 18.26 -2.71
N HIS A 15 13.37 18.03 -3.81
CA HIS A 15 12.87 17.16 -4.89
C HIS A 15 12.59 15.75 -4.39
N GLN A 16 13.50 15.18 -3.61
CA GLN A 16 13.31 13.85 -3.05
C GLN A 16 12.09 13.80 -2.12
N ALA A 17 11.93 14.81 -1.25
CA ALA A 17 10.77 14.89 -0.36
C ALA A 17 9.44 15.04 -1.13
N LEU A 18 9.43 15.86 -2.18
CA LEU A 18 8.26 16.00 -3.06
C LEU A 18 7.95 14.70 -3.82
N ARG A 19 8.96 13.95 -4.28
CA ARG A 19 8.78 12.62 -4.89
C ARG A 19 8.11 11.66 -3.91
N ILE A 20 8.64 11.56 -2.68
CA ILE A 20 8.07 10.70 -1.62
C ILE A 20 6.62 11.12 -1.32
N ALA A 21 6.36 12.40 -1.06
CA ALA A 21 5.02 12.90 -0.77
C ALA A 21 4.03 12.63 -1.91
N SER A 22 4.47 12.82 -3.16
CA SER A 22 3.62 12.61 -4.35
C SER A 22 3.21 11.15 -4.55
N ALA A 23 3.98 10.19 -4.02
CA ALA A 23 3.66 8.77 -4.07
C ALA A 23 2.43 8.40 -3.20
N PHE A 24 2.02 9.29 -2.28
CA PHE A 24 0.80 9.15 -1.49
C PHE A 24 -0.41 9.89 -2.10
N GLY A 25 -0.23 10.54 -3.25
CA GLY A 25 -1.27 11.32 -3.94
C GLY A 25 -1.28 12.79 -3.53
N ALA A 26 -2.46 13.40 -3.51
CA ALA A 26 -2.63 14.83 -3.26
C ALA A 26 -2.32 15.23 -1.79
N GLN A 27 -2.46 14.31 -0.85
CA GLN A 27 -2.22 14.53 0.57
C GLN A 27 -1.38 13.40 1.16
N CYS A 28 -0.47 13.75 2.07
CA CYS A 28 0.39 12.82 2.79
C CYS A 28 0.33 13.11 4.29
N LEU A 29 0.24 12.06 5.11
CA LEU A 29 0.22 12.19 6.57
C LEU A 29 1.66 12.36 7.10
N GLU A 30 1.88 13.34 7.96
CA GLU A 30 3.19 13.61 8.56
C GLU A 30 3.68 12.41 9.38
N GLY A 31 2.78 11.68 10.05
CA GLY A 31 3.15 10.47 10.78
C GLY A 31 3.75 9.37 9.90
N VAL A 32 3.30 9.25 8.64
CA VAL A 32 3.88 8.29 7.67
C VAL A 32 5.27 8.74 7.24
N LEU A 33 5.47 10.04 7.05
CA LEU A 33 6.78 10.61 6.73
C LEU A 33 7.77 10.46 7.89
N ASN A 34 7.32 10.65 9.13
CA ASN A 34 8.14 10.45 10.33
C ASN A 34 8.59 9.00 10.46
N ILE A 35 7.71 8.04 10.18
CA ILE A 35 8.09 6.63 10.14
C ILE A 35 9.17 6.45 9.08
N TYR A 36 8.93 6.90 7.84
CA TYR A 36 9.91 6.77 6.74
C TYR A 36 11.28 7.41 7.06
N ASP A 37 11.28 8.56 7.71
CA ASP A 37 12.48 9.30 8.10
C ASP A 37 13.26 8.65 9.26
N ALA A 38 12.62 7.80 10.07
CA ALA A 38 13.28 7.08 11.15
C ALA A 38 14.21 5.96 10.64
N GLY A 39 14.11 5.63 9.34
CA GLY A 39 14.91 4.60 8.70
C GLY A 39 16.38 4.98 8.48
N PRO A 40 17.30 3.99 8.46
CA PRO A 40 18.72 4.21 8.25
C PRO A 40 19.06 4.73 6.84
N CYS A 41 18.12 4.66 5.89
CA CYS A 41 18.31 5.10 4.51
C CYS A 41 18.08 6.61 4.31
N CYS A 42 17.61 7.34 5.32
CA CYS A 42 17.27 8.74 5.18
C CYS A 42 18.48 9.62 5.54
N SER A 43 19.23 10.10 4.54
CA SER A 43 20.29 11.09 4.76
C SER A 43 19.74 12.49 5.06
N THR A 44 18.45 12.73 4.77
CA THR A 44 17.80 14.03 4.92
C THR A 44 16.35 13.87 5.30
N CYS A 45 15.94 14.51 6.39
CA CYS A 45 14.56 14.47 6.88
C CYS A 45 13.57 15.02 5.82
N THR A 46 12.66 14.17 5.38
CA THR A 46 11.59 14.47 4.41
C THR A 46 10.69 15.58 4.93
N VAL A 47 10.34 15.54 6.22
CA VAL A 47 9.49 16.55 6.85
C VAL A 47 10.12 17.94 6.78
N SER A 48 11.40 18.08 7.14
CA SER A 48 12.07 19.39 7.09
C SER A 48 12.24 19.91 5.66
N ALA A 49 12.46 19.02 4.69
CA ALA A 49 12.51 19.39 3.28
C ALA A 49 11.14 19.83 2.73
N LEU A 50 10.03 19.24 3.20
CA LEU A 50 8.68 19.71 2.85
C LEU A 50 8.35 21.08 3.41
N GLU A 51 8.90 21.47 4.56
CA GLU A 51 8.71 22.84 5.08
C GLU A 51 9.27 23.90 4.13
N ILE A 52 10.34 23.59 3.40
CA ILE A 52 10.87 24.47 2.34
C ILE A 52 9.86 24.56 1.18
N ALA A 53 9.26 23.44 0.78
CA ALA A 53 8.20 23.42 -0.23
C ALA A 53 6.93 24.18 0.23
N VAL A 54 6.64 24.19 1.53
CA VAL A 54 5.57 24.99 2.13
C VAL A 54 5.88 26.48 2.02
N ALA A 55 7.10 26.91 2.35
CA ALA A 55 7.53 28.29 2.21
C ALA A 55 7.46 28.79 0.75
N GLU A 56 7.68 27.89 -0.22
CA GLU A 56 7.58 28.18 -1.65
C GLU A 56 6.14 28.17 -2.22
N GLY A 57 5.17 27.78 -1.38
CA GLY A 57 3.74 27.69 -1.74
C GLY A 57 3.37 26.49 -2.59
N LEU A 58 4.26 25.48 -2.70
CA LEU A 58 4.02 24.27 -3.50
C LEU A 58 3.21 23.21 -2.75
N VAL A 59 3.37 23.21 -1.44
CA VAL A 59 2.69 22.34 -0.48
C VAL A 59 2.09 23.24 0.60
N ALA A 60 1.01 22.80 1.24
CA ALA A 60 0.43 23.45 2.40
C ALA A 60 0.31 22.44 3.54
N LYS A 61 0.44 22.91 4.78
CA LYS A 61 -0.06 22.17 5.93
C LYS A 61 -1.56 22.31 5.98
N VAL A 62 -2.25 21.19 6.21
CA VAL A 62 -3.71 21.16 6.41
C VAL A 62 -4.03 21.04 7.89
N ASP A 63 -5.30 21.19 8.27
CA ASP A 63 -5.72 20.96 9.65
C ASP A 63 -5.43 19.50 10.06
N GLY A 64 -4.47 19.33 10.97
CA GLY A 64 -3.92 18.03 11.39
C GLY A 64 -2.46 17.81 10.97
N PRO A 65 -1.82 16.71 11.38
CA PRO A 65 -0.43 16.41 11.04
C PRO A 65 -0.34 15.86 9.61
N ALA A 66 -0.57 16.71 8.60
CA ALA A 66 -0.55 16.32 7.18
C ALA A 66 -0.16 17.48 6.24
N TYR A 67 0.39 17.08 5.09
CA TYR A 67 0.79 17.94 3.99
C TYR A 67 -0.12 17.70 2.78
N ARG A 68 -0.48 18.75 2.06
CA ARG A 68 -1.25 18.68 0.82
C ARG A 68 -0.58 19.51 -0.27
N PHE A 69 -0.48 18.98 -1.48
CA PHE A 69 -0.03 19.77 -2.62
C PHE A 69 -1.01 20.90 -2.90
N SER A 70 -0.50 22.11 -3.13
CA SER A 70 -1.34 23.29 -3.39
C SER A 70 -2.17 23.15 -4.67
N HIS A 71 -1.73 22.30 -5.60
CA HIS A 71 -2.43 22.02 -6.85
C HIS A 71 -2.07 20.63 -7.40
N ASP A 72 -3.02 19.98 -8.07
CA ASP A 72 -2.83 18.63 -8.67
C ASP A 72 -1.68 18.61 -9.69
N GLN A 73 -1.46 19.71 -10.41
CA GLN A 73 -0.34 19.84 -11.37
C GLN A 73 1.02 19.79 -10.68
N ILE A 74 1.14 20.30 -9.45
CA ILE A 74 2.41 20.24 -8.69
C ILE A 74 2.64 18.80 -8.23
N GLN A 75 1.60 18.13 -7.70
CA GLN A 75 1.68 16.71 -7.34
C GLN A 75 2.08 15.85 -8.53
N SER A 76 1.44 16.07 -9.69
CA SER A 76 1.73 15.33 -10.91
C SER A 76 3.16 15.58 -11.39
N ALA A 77 3.62 16.84 -11.37
CA ALA A 77 5.00 17.18 -11.74
C ALA A 77 6.03 16.56 -10.79
N ALA A 78 5.77 16.56 -9.48
CA ALA A 78 6.62 15.91 -8.48
C ALA A 78 6.68 14.39 -8.69
N TYR A 79 5.55 13.76 -8.99
CA TYR A 79 5.49 12.32 -9.27
C TYR A 79 6.19 11.96 -10.59
N MET A 80 6.12 12.85 -11.59
CA MET A 80 6.84 12.69 -12.87
C MET A 80 8.37 12.80 -12.73
N LEU A 81 8.90 13.33 -11.63
CA LEU A 81 10.34 13.25 -11.33
C LEU A 81 10.79 11.81 -11.05
N ILE A 82 9.87 10.88 -10.78
CA ILE A 82 10.16 9.45 -10.68
C ILE A 82 10.05 8.87 -12.10
N PRO A 83 11.15 8.35 -12.69
CA PRO A 83 11.11 7.70 -13.98
C PRO A 83 10.05 6.60 -13.99
N GLU A 84 9.29 6.50 -15.08
CA GLU A 84 8.16 5.55 -15.15
C GLU A 84 8.58 4.11 -14.87
N SER A 85 9.74 3.69 -15.39
CA SER A 85 10.36 2.39 -15.15
C SER A 85 10.79 2.12 -13.70
N GLU A 86 10.87 3.16 -12.87
CA GLU A 86 11.27 3.08 -11.46
C GLU A 86 10.09 3.26 -10.50
N ARG A 87 8.88 3.57 -10.98
CA ARG A 87 7.75 3.90 -10.10
C ARG A 87 7.34 2.72 -9.21
N GLU A 88 7.24 1.53 -9.78
CA GLU A 88 6.86 0.32 -9.04
C GLU A 88 7.88 -0.01 -7.94
N SER A 89 9.17 0.04 -8.27
CA SER A 89 10.25 -0.20 -7.30
C SER A 89 10.36 0.92 -6.25
N PHE A 90 10.04 2.17 -6.62
CA PHE A 90 9.97 3.30 -5.69
C PHE A 90 8.83 3.13 -4.68
N HIS A 91 7.64 2.73 -5.14
CA HIS A 91 6.51 2.40 -4.25
C HIS A 91 6.86 1.24 -3.32
N LEU A 92 7.49 0.18 -3.84
CA LEU A 92 7.94 -0.95 -3.02
C LEU A 92 8.93 -0.51 -1.94
N HIS A 93 9.88 0.38 -2.29
CA HIS A 93 10.86 0.90 -1.35
C HIS A 93 10.20 1.65 -0.19
N ILE A 94 9.25 2.55 -0.51
CA ILE A 94 8.46 3.27 0.50
C ILE A 94 7.67 2.28 1.37
N GLY A 95 6.93 1.36 0.75
CA GLY A 95 6.12 0.39 1.49
C GLY A 95 6.95 -0.47 2.44
N ARG A 96 8.12 -0.95 1.99
CA ARG A 96 9.06 -1.72 2.83
C ARG A 96 9.62 -0.89 3.97
N ALA A 97 10.03 0.36 3.70
CA ALA A 97 10.54 1.25 4.73
C ALA A 97 9.50 1.47 5.84
N LEU A 98 8.26 1.81 5.45
CA LEU A 98 7.16 2.00 6.39
C LEU A 98 6.89 0.73 7.20
N TRP A 99 6.80 -0.43 6.53
CA TRP A 99 6.48 -1.68 7.20
C TRP A 99 7.56 -2.14 8.19
N GLN A 100 8.83 -2.00 7.83
CA GLN A 100 9.96 -2.43 8.67
C GLN A 100 10.21 -1.50 9.87
N GLN A 101 9.82 -0.23 9.76
CA GLN A 101 10.10 0.79 10.78
C GLN A 101 8.92 1.05 11.71
N SER A 102 7.73 0.54 11.36
CA SER A 102 6.53 0.68 12.17
C SER A 102 6.50 -0.33 13.32
N SER A 103 6.06 0.12 14.49
CA SER A 103 5.51 -0.73 15.55
C SER A 103 4.19 -1.39 15.14
N GLU A 104 3.71 -2.37 15.91
CA GLU A 104 2.42 -3.03 15.63
C GLU A 104 1.25 -2.04 15.61
N ASP A 105 1.23 -1.08 16.55
CA ASP A 105 0.20 -0.03 16.62
C ASP A 105 0.26 0.90 15.39
N GLU A 106 1.46 1.21 14.90
CA GLU A 106 1.64 2.01 13.69
C GLU A 106 1.25 1.26 12.42
N ILE A 107 1.54 -0.04 12.35
CA ILE A 107 1.06 -0.90 11.27
C ILE A 107 -0.45 -0.92 11.25
N ASP A 108 -1.12 -1.09 12.40
CA ASP A 108 -2.59 -1.07 12.44
C ASP A 108 -3.16 0.29 12.01
N LYS A 109 -2.57 1.38 12.49
CA LYS A 109 -2.98 2.75 12.18
C LYS A 109 -2.81 3.11 10.71
N TYR A 110 -1.70 2.71 10.09
CA TYR A 110 -1.35 3.06 8.71
C TYR A 110 -1.46 1.88 7.75
N LEU A 111 -2.21 0.84 8.13
CA LEU A 111 -2.31 -0.44 7.41
C LEU A 111 -2.57 -0.25 5.92
N PHE A 112 -3.61 0.50 5.56
CA PHE A 112 -3.98 0.74 4.17
C PHE A 112 -2.87 1.47 3.40
N VAL A 113 -2.23 2.46 4.01
CA VAL A 113 -1.12 3.20 3.39
C VAL A 113 0.05 2.27 3.09
N ILE A 114 0.40 1.40 4.04
CA ILE A 114 1.51 0.45 3.89
C ILE A 114 1.19 -0.58 2.79
N VAL A 115 0.01 -1.18 2.85
CA VAL A 115 -0.42 -2.22 1.88
C VAL A 115 -0.51 -1.64 0.47
N ASP A 116 -1.09 -0.45 0.30
CA ASP A 116 -1.21 0.21 -1.00
C ASP A 116 0.17 0.46 -1.65
N GLN A 117 1.15 0.90 -0.84
CA GLN A 117 2.52 1.12 -1.34
C GLN A 117 3.19 -0.19 -1.73
N LEU A 118 3.04 -1.24 -0.92
CA LEU A 118 3.61 -2.56 -1.21
C LEU A 118 2.97 -3.21 -2.45
N HIS A 119 1.65 -3.13 -2.61
CA HIS A 119 0.93 -3.68 -3.77
C HIS A 119 1.34 -3.04 -5.08
N ARG A 120 1.54 -1.72 -5.11
CA ARG A 120 1.99 -0.99 -6.31
C ARG A 120 3.37 -1.44 -6.82
N GLY A 121 4.17 -2.05 -5.96
CA GLY A 121 5.48 -2.58 -6.31
C GLY A 121 5.59 -4.09 -6.21
N ALA A 122 4.49 -4.81 -6.00
CA ALA A 122 4.51 -6.24 -5.68
C ALA A 122 5.11 -7.11 -6.79
N CYS A 123 5.07 -6.66 -8.05
CA CYS A 123 5.72 -7.30 -9.19
C CYS A 123 7.25 -7.48 -9.00
N HIS A 124 7.89 -6.60 -8.21
CA HIS A 124 9.32 -6.65 -7.92
C HIS A 124 9.67 -7.51 -6.69
N ILE A 125 8.69 -8.10 -6.02
CA ILE A 125 8.93 -9.01 -4.89
C ILE A 125 9.26 -10.40 -5.45
N SER A 126 10.51 -10.83 -5.28
CA SER A 126 10.98 -12.15 -5.69
C SER A 126 11.04 -13.15 -4.55
N ASP A 127 11.21 -12.69 -3.30
CA ASP A 127 11.27 -13.55 -2.13
C ASP A 127 9.87 -14.12 -1.79
N PRO A 128 9.68 -15.46 -1.85
CA PRO A 128 8.41 -16.08 -1.48
C PRO A 128 7.99 -15.75 -0.04
N SER A 129 8.94 -15.60 0.88
CA SER A 129 8.63 -15.31 2.29
C SER A 129 8.00 -13.92 2.44
N GLU A 130 8.48 -12.95 1.66
CA GLU A 130 7.93 -11.60 1.63
C GLU A 130 6.54 -11.56 0.98
N LYS A 131 6.32 -12.34 -0.09
CA LYS A 131 4.99 -12.47 -0.70
C LYS A 131 3.96 -12.97 0.30
N ILE A 132 4.32 -13.99 1.10
CA ILE A 132 3.43 -14.53 2.13
C ILE A 132 3.12 -13.50 3.20
N ARG A 133 4.13 -12.80 3.73
CA ARG A 133 3.89 -11.74 4.73
C ARG A 133 3.03 -10.59 4.18
N LEU A 134 3.19 -10.24 2.89
CA LEU A 134 2.31 -9.25 2.25
C LEU A 134 0.89 -9.80 2.03
N ALA A 135 0.74 -11.08 1.73
CA ALA A 135 -0.57 -11.72 1.65
C ALA A 135 -1.30 -11.74 3.01
N GLU A 136 -0.58 -11.95 4.12
CA GLU A 136 -1.11 -11.82 5.48
C GLU A 136 -1.56 -10.39 5.76
N LEU A 137 -0.74 -9.39 5.40
CA LEU A 137 -1.09 -7.98 5.57
C LEU A 137 -2.32 -7.61 4.71
N SER A 138 -2.43 -8.19 3.52
CA SER A 138 -3.58 -8.03 2.61
C SER A 138 -4.86 -8.64 3.19
N LEU A 139 -4.77 -9.79 3.85
CA LEU A 139 -5.89 -10.40 4.57
C LEU A 139 -6.38 -9.49 5.71
N THR A 140 -5.45 -8.95 6.50
CA THR A 140 -5.77 -8.02 7.60
C THR A 140 -6.43 -6.75 7.06
N ALA A 141 -5.89 -6.15 5.99
CA ALA A 141 -6.48 -4.97 5.35
C ALA A 141 -7.88 -5.27 4.78
N GLY A 142 -8.05 -6.42 4.13
CA GLY A 142 -9.34 -6.88 3.63
C GLY A 142 -10.41 -6.97 4.72
N ARG A 143 -10.07 -7.62 5.85
CA ARG A 143 -10.97 -7.75 7.01
C ARG A 143 -11.32 -6.40 7.62
N LYS A 144 -10.33 -5.55 7.88
CA LYS A 144 -10.53 -4.22 8.46
C LYS A 144 -11.40 -3.33 7.56
N ALA A 145 -11.19 -3.38 6.24
CA ALA A 145 -12.04 -2.68 5.28
C ALA A 145 -13.48 -3.22 5.30
N ALA A 146 -13.68 -4.55 5.40
CA ALA A 146 -15.01 -5.16 5.49
C ALA A 146 -15.75 -4.75 6.78
N GLU A 147 -15.07 -4.70 7.92
CA GLU A 147 -15.62 -4.20 9.20
C GLU A 147 -16.10 -2.75 9.09
N MET A 148 -15.41 -1.93 8.29
CA MET A 148 -15.81 -0.56 7.97
C MET A 148 -16.88 -0.49 6.86
N SER A 149 -17.45 -1.62 6.45
CA SER A 149 -18.40 -1.74 5.31
C SER A 149 -17.84 -1.25 3.96
N ALA A 150 -16.52 -1.16 3.82
CA ALA A 150 -15.83 -0.82 2.58
C ALA A 150 -15.57 -2.09 1.76
N PHE A 151 -16.65 -2.74 1.31
CA PHE A 151 -16.59 -4.07 0.68
C PHE A 151 -15.81 -4.12 -0.64
N LEU A 152 -15.85 -3.05 -1.44
CA LEU A 152 -15.10 -2.99 -2.70
C LEU A 152 -13.57 -2.93 -2.44
N PRO A 153 -13.06 -2.03 -1.59
CA PRO A 153 -11.67 -2.10 -1.13
C PRO A 153 -11.30 -3.42 -0.46
N ALA A 154 -12.19 -3.97 0.40
CA ALA A 154 -11.96 -5.24 1.06
C ALA A 154 -11.70 -6.37 0.06
N SER A 155 -12.58 -6.52 -0.94
CA SER A 155 -12.40 -7.47 -2.05
C SER A 155 -11.07 -7.25 -2.78
N ALA A 156 -10.72 -6.00 -3.11
CA ALA A 156 -9.48 -5.71 -3.82
C ALA A 156 -8.22 -6.14 -3.04
N TYR A 157 -8.16 -5.86 -1.72
CA TYR A 157 -7.05 -6.31 -0.88
C TYR A 157 -6.95 -7.84 -0.83
N LEU A 158 -8.07 -8.52 -0.66
CA LEU A 158 -8.12 -9.99 -0.61
C LEU A 158 -7.67 -10.62 -1.94
N GLN A 159 -8.11 -10.06 -3.07
CA GLN A 159 -7.69 -10.50 -4.40
C GLN A 159 -6.18 -10.29 -4.63
N SER A 160 -5.64 -9.14 -4.22
CA SER A 160 -4.19 -8.90 -4.25
C SER A 160 -3.43 -9.91 -3.39
N GLY A 161 -3.94 -10.25 -2.20
CA GLY A 161 -3.39 -11.30 -1.35
C GLY A 161 -3.40 -12.68 -2.02
N ILE A 162 -4.49 -13.04 -2.68
CA ILE A 162 -4.59 -14.29 -3.47
C ILE A 162 -3.60 -14.28 -4.64
N GLY A 163 -3.36 -13.14 -5.29
CA GLY A 163 -2.38 -13.02 -6.38
C GLY A 163 -0.91 -13.25 -5.94
N LEU A 164 -0.63 -13.19 -4.63
CA LEU A 164 0.73 -13.37 -4.09
C LEU A 164 1.04 -14.82 -3.71
N ILE A 165 0.02 -15.65 -3.50
CA ILE A 165 0.18 -17.06 -3.11
C ILE A 165 0.32 -17.97 -4.32
N SER A 166 1.12 -19.02 -4.15
CA SER A 166 1.37 -20.06 -5.13
C SER A 166 0.72 -21.38 -4.74
N ASP A 167 0.68 -22.34 -5.66
CA ASP A 167 0.13 -23.67 -5.40
C ASP A 167 0.83 -24.40 -4.24
N GLY A 168 2.12 -24.13 -4.02
CA GLY A 168 2.90 -24.71 -2.93
C GLY A 168 2.49 -24.20 -1.55
N ASP A 169 1.94 -22.99 -1.47
CA ASP A 169 1.61 -22.33 -0.21
C ASP A 169 0.39 -22.97 0.47
N TRP A 170 -0.50 -23.61 -0.29
CA TRP A 170 -1.55 -24.48 0.25
C TRP A 170 -1.04 -25.67 1.08
N LYS A 171 0.26 -25.98 1.03
CA LYS A 171 0.85 -27.00 1.91
C LYS A 171 1.34 -26.41 3.23
N TRP A 172 1.96 -25.23 3.18
CA TRP A 172 2.73 -24.66 4.30
C TRP A 172 2.00 -23.51 5.01
N HIS A 173 1.16 -22.77 4.30
CA HIS A 173 0.40 -21.60 4.74
C HIS A 173 -1.11 -21.82 4.56
N ARG A 174 -1.59 -23.00 5.00
CA ARG A 174 -2.98 -23.44 4.79
C ARG A 174 -4.00 -22.44 5.29
N GLU A 175 -3.88 -22.03 6.55
CA GLU A 175 -4.86 -21.14 7.19
C GLU A 175 -4.99 -19.83 6.43
N LEU A 176 -3.86 -19.21 6.07
CA LEU A 176 -3.83 -18.01 5.24
C LEU A 176 -4.53 -18.20 3.90
N CYS A 177 -4.25 -19.30 3.19
CA CYS A 177 -4.88 -19.58 1.89
C CYS A 177 -6.40 -19.74 2.04
N PHE A 178 -6.86 -20.56 2.98
CA PHE A 178 -8.30 -20.73 3.21
C PHE A 178 -8.96 -19.41 3.64
N ASP A 179 -8.31 -18.65 4.52
CA ASP A 179 -8.84 -17.37 4.99
C ASP A 179 -8.98 -16.36 3.86
N LEU A 180 -7.96 -16.21 3.01
CA LEU A 180 -8.00 -15.30 1.86
C LEU A 180 -9.14 -15.65 0.90
N PHE A 181 -9.25 -16.92 0.50
CA PHE A 181 -10.26 -17.35 -0.45
C PHE A 181 -11.68 -17.25 0.13
N ASN A 182 -11.89 -17.62 1.39
CA ASN A 182 -13.21 -17.55 2.03
C ASN A 182 -13.66 -16.11 2.25
N TRP A 183 -12.79 -15.24 2.78
CA TRP A 183 -13.10 -13.82 2.91
C TRP A 183 -13.35 -13.17 1.54
N CYS A 184 -12.58 -13.53 0.51
CA CYS A 184 -12.79 -13.00 -0.83
C CYS A 184 -14.14 -13.45 -1.39
N ALA A 185 -14.50 -14.72 -1.24
CA ALA A 185 -15.81 -15.23 -1.64
C ALA A 185 -16.97 -14.51 -0.93
N GLU A 186 -16.82 -14.21 0.37
CA GLU A 186 -17.83 -13.46 1.13
C GLU A 186 -17.99 -12.02 0.60
N MET A 187 -16.88 -11.32 0.37
CA MET A 187 -16.92 -9.96 -0.19
C MET A 187 -17.53 -9.94 -1.59
N GLU A 188 -17.15 -10.90 -2.44
CA GLU A 188 -17.67 -11.02 -3.80
C GLU A 188 -19.16 -11.39 -3.80
N TYR A 189 -19.64 -12.16 -2.83
CA TYR A 189 -21.06 -12.44 -2.63
C TYR A 189 -21.85 -11.17 -2.28
N ILE A 190 -21.35 -10.39 -1.32
CA ILE A 190 -21.95 -9.09 -0.94
C ILE A 190 -22.01 -8.14 -2.15
N LEU A 191 -20.98 -8.16 -2.99
CA LEU A 191 -20.90 -7.36 -4.21
C LEU A 191 -21.70 -7.94 -5.40
N GLY A 192 -22.37 -9.08 -5.23
CA GLY A 192 -23.18 -9.73 -6.28
C GLY A 192 -22.39 -10.37 -7.41
N LYS A 193 -21.09 -10.64 -7.23
CA LYS A 193 -20.18 -11.21 -8.22
C LYS A 193 -20.12 -12.74 -8.10
N PHE A 194 -21.24 -13.41 -8.34
CA PHE A 194 -21.42 -14.83 -8.03
C PHE A 194 -20.48 -15.79 -8.79
N ASP A 195 -20.06 -15.44 -10.01
CA ASP A 195 -19.10 -16.26 -10.76
C ASP A 195 -17.74 -16.33 -10.03
N ASN A 196 -17.30 -15.21 -9.44
CA ASN A 196 -16.07 -15.16 -8.65
C ASN A 196 -16.21 -15.95 -7.35
N VAL A 197 -17.37 -15.85 -6.67
CA VAL A 197 -17.68 -16.66 -5.49
C VAL A 197 -17.51 -18.14 -5.79
N LYS A 198 -18.12 -18.62 -6.88
CA LYS A 198 -18.02 -20.01 -7.30
C LYS A 198 -16.57 -20.43 -7.55
N ALA A 199 -15.80 -19.62 -8.28
CA ALA A 199 -14.39 -19.91 -8.56
C ALA A 199 -13.55 -20.01 -7.28
N HIS A 200 -13.75 -19.11 -6.31
CA HIS A 200 -13.03 -19.14 -5.04
C HIS A 200 -13.38 -20.38 -4.20
N LEU A 201 -14.67 -20.72 -4.11
CA LEU A 201 -15.13 -21.91 -3.35
C LEU A 201 -14.69 -23.22 -4.00
N GLU A 202 -14.67 -23.31 -5.34
CA GLU A 202 -14.16 -24.47 -6.05
C GLU A 202 -12.68 -24.72 -5.72
N GLU A 203 -11.87 -23.66 -5.63
CA GLU A 203 -10.46 -23.78 -5.26
C GLU A 203 -10.30 -24.24 -3.80
N VAL A 204 -11.10 -23.71 -2.87
CA VAL A 204 -11.17 -24.16 -1.46
C VAL A 204 -11.53 -25.65 -1.36
N ILE A 205 -12.56 -26.10 -2.08
CA ILE A 205 -13.00 -27.50 -2.09
C ILE A 205 -11.91 -28.42 -2.66
N LYS A 206 -11.25 -27.99 -3.74
CA LYS A 206 -10.17 -28.73 -4.41
C LYS A 206 -8.95 -28.88 -3.51
N LYS A 207 -8.60 -27.86 -2.72
CA LYS A 207 -7.41 -27.82 -1.84
C LYS A 207 -7.67 -28.34 -0.42
N GLY A 208 -8.94 -28.45 -0.02
CA GLY A 208 -9.38 -29.07 1.23
C GLY A 208 -9.02 -30.56 1.30
N ARG A 209 -8.37 -30.97 2.39
CA ARG A 209 -8.02 -32.37 2.65
C ARG A 209 -9.02 -33.04 3.58
N THR A 210 -9.70 -32.27 4.42
CA THR A 210 -10.74 -32.73 5.34
C THR A 210 -12.09 -32.13 4.98
N LEU A 211 -13.18 -32.76 5.44
CA LEU A 211 -14.53 -32.19 5.28
C LEU A 211 -14.64 -30.81 5.96
N ARG A 212 -14.00 -30.64 7.13
CA ARG A 212 -13.99 -29.35 7.84
C ARG A 212 -13.39 -28.24 6.99
N GLU A 213 -12.27 -28.50 6.31
CA GLU A 213 -11.63 -27.50 5.44
C GLU A 213 -12.47 -27.19 4.20
N LYS A 214 -13.23 -28.16 3.68
CA LYS A 214 -14.10 -27.97 2.50
C LYS A 214 -15.42 -27.27 2.80
N LEU A 215 -15.82 -27.23 4.07
CA LEU A 215 -17.07 -26.63 4.55
C LEU A 215 -16.85 -25.34 5.34
N ARG A 216 -15.60 -24.87 5.43
CA ARG A 216 -15.24 -23.62 6.08
C ARG A 216 -15.61 -22.45 5.18
#